data_AF-A0AAQ0LZ34-F1
#
_entry.id   AF-A0AAQ0LZ34-F1
#
_cell.length_a   1.000
_cell.length_b   1.000
_cell.length_c   1.000
_cell.angle_alpha   90.00
_cell.angle_beta   90.00
_cell.angle_gamma   90.00
#
_symmetry.space_group_name_H-M   'P 1'
#
loop_
_entity.id
_entity.type
_entity.pdbx_description
1 polymer ?
#
loop_
_entity_poly.entity_id
_entity_poly.type
_entity_poly.pdbx_seq_one_letter_code
_entity_poly.pdbx_strand_id
1 'polypeptide(L)'
;MSRKVIEFSKYNPSGNMTILVHSQHDSRDYANIANQLMTTSHVCCEQVGFIESTNTDFNRNCHLVMSGNEFCGNATMSYIHYLQESNILQKNQCAIKVSGCTGLVQCEVHSNQHYEVSMPRAQHVSPVKLNINQQQWHAIEIVYESYVHFVVPVTEVTTELQHQVEQFVRQQTWSNKYKTIGIMLFDEQRQFLKPLIFIPEIQSLIWENSCGSGTASIGIFKNYKSKSACEDFIVHQPGGNILVTSRKCPESGFQTSIKGQVSTVATGKAFIE
;
A
#
# COMPACT_ATOMS: atom_id res chain seq x y z
N MET A 1 -6.47 30.37 18.81
CA MET A 1 -6.59 29.24 17.87
C MET A 1 -7.40 28.15 18.54
N SER A 2 -8.50 27.69 17.94
CA SER A 2 -9.31 26.61 18.50
C SER A 2 -8.64 25.27 18.16
N ARG A 3 -8.05 24.60 19.16
CA ARG A 3 -7.45 23.27 18.98
C ARG A 3 -8.53 22.29 18.54
N LYS A 4 -8.27 21.55 17.46
CA LYS A 4 -9.15 20.48 16.96
C LYS A 4 -8.71 19.15 17.59
N VAL A 5 -9.66 18.37 18.09
CA VAL A 5 -9.40 17.06 18.70
C VAL A 5 -9.66 15.98 17.66
N ILE A 6 -8.67 15.10 17.45
CA ILE A 6 -8.73 13.99 16.51
C ILE A 6 -8.68 12.68 17.30
N GLU A 7 -9.75 11.89 17.24
CA GLU A 7 -9.77 10.54 17.81
C GLU A 7 -9.19 9.58 16.79
N PHE A 8 -8.17 8.81 17.19
CA PHE A 8 -7.42 7.97 16.27
C PHE A 8 -6.92 6.67 16.91
N SER A 9 -6.59 5.71 16.05
CA SER A 9 -5.76 4.56 16.39
C SER A 9 -4.59 4.47 15.42
N LYS A 10 -3.43 4.04 15.94
CA LYS A 10 -2.19 3.82 15.21
C LYS A 10 -1.91 2.34 15.13
N TYR A 11 -1.57 1.87 13.94
CA TYR A 11 -1.37 0.47 13.60
C TYR A 11 0.00 0.24 12.99
N ASN A 12 0.47 -1.00 13.12
CA ASN A 12 1.68 -1.47 12.47
C ASN A 12 1.37 -2.65 11.52
N PRO A 13 1.01 -2.37 10.25
CA PRO A 13 0.96 -3.34 9.16
C PRO A 13 2.37 -3.56 8.57
N SER A 14 3.12 -4.51 9.13
CA SER A 14 4.46 -4.90 8.64
C SER A 14 5.45 -3.71 8.49
N GLY A 15 5.44 -2.79 9.45
CA GLY A 15 6.36 -1.65 9.54
C GLY A 15 5.88 -0.36 8.87
N ASN A 16 4.81 -0.39 8.07
CA ASN A 16 4.22 0.81 7.45
C ASN A 16 3.21 1.47 8.40
N MET A 17 3.73 2.20 9.40
CA MET A 17 2.92 2.77 10.48
C MET A 17 1.73 3.57 9.94
N THR A 18 0.52 3.15 10.27
CA THR A 18 -0.72 3.71 9.70
C THR A 18 -1.61 4.27 10.81
N ILE A 19 -2.19 5.45 10.62
CA ILE A 19 -3.23 5.99 11.49
C ILE A 19 -4.60 5.85 10.83
N LEU A 20 -5.59 5.40 11.60
CA LEU A 20 -7.00 5.53 11.26
C LEU A 20 -7.67 6.55 12.17
N VAL A 21 -8.34 7.53 11.58
CA VAL A 21 -9.10 8.57 12.26
C VAL A 21 -10.55 8.12 12.42
N HIS A 22 -11.02 8.12 13.67
CA HIS A 22 -12.36 7.70 14.08
C HIS A 22 -13.33 8.88 14.17
N SER A 23 -12.84 10.03 14.62
CA SER A 23 -13.62 11.27 14.69
C SER A 23 -14.01 11.76 13.29
N GLN A 24 -15.24 12.25 13.13
CA GLN A 24 -15.75 12.73 11.85
C GLN A 24 -15.27 14.16 11.55
N HIS A 25 -14.85 14.39 10.30
CA HIS A 25 -14.36 15.68 9.80
C HIS A 25 -14.87 15.94 8.39
N ASP A 26 -14.82 17.20 7.94
CA ASP A 26 -15.06 17.51 6.53
C ASP A 26 -13.93 16.92 5.67
N SER A 27 -14.26 16.29 4.54
CA SER A 27 -13.26 15.66 3.66
C SER A 27 -12.26 16.66 3.09
N ARG A 28 -12.61 17.96 3.03
CA ARG A 28 -11.69 19.05 2.65
C ARG A 28 -10.56 19.24 3.67
N ASP A 29 -10.76 18.83 4.92
CA ASP A 29 -9.77 18.95 5.99
C ASP A 29 -8.80 17.74 6.04
N TYR A 30 -9.12 16.62 5.37
CA TYR A 30 -8.38 15.36 5.54
C TYR A 30 -6.89 15.49 5.26
N ALA A 31 -6.52 16.18 4.17
CA ALA A 31 -5.12 16.39 3.81
C ALA A 31 -4.38 17.22 4.88
N ASN A 32 -5.00 18.29 5.41
CA ASN A 32 -4.40 19.10 6.46
C ASN A 32 -4.23 18.31 7.77
N ILE A 33 -5.28 17.62 8.20
CA ILE A 33 -5.25 16.76 9.40
C ILE A 33 -4.14 15.72 9.26
N ALA A 34 -4.10 15.02 8.12
CA ALA A 34 -3.11 13.98 7.87
C ALA A 34 -1.68 14.54 7.88
N ASN A 35 -1.44 15.67 7.22
CA ASN A 35 -0.13 16.32 7.20
C ASN A 35 0.38 16.61 8.61
N GLN A 36 -0.47 17.13 9.51
CA GLN A 36 -0.09 17.38 10.90
C GLN A 36 0.22 16.07 11.65
N LEU A 37 -0.64 15.05 11.52
CA LEU A 37 -0.47 13.75 12.19
C LEU A 37 0.77 12.98 11.70
N MET A 38 1.14 13.11 10.44
CA MET A 38 2.30 12.45 9.84
C MET A 38 3.63 13.08 10.26
N THR A 39 3.65 14.33 10.74
CA THR A 39 4.90 14.98 11.16
C THR A 39 5.63 14.21 12.27
N THR A 40 6.97 14.22 12.22
CA THR A 40 7.81 13.54 13.22
C THR A 40 7.69 14.15 14.62
N SER A 41 7.31 15.42 14.72
CA SER A 41 7.02 16.12 15.97
C SER A 41 5.61 15.87 16.53
N HIS A 42 4.79 15.07 15.85
CA HIS A 42 3.43 14.73 16.26
C HIS A 42 3.28 13.22 16.47
N VAL A 43 2.13 12.60 16.17
CA VAL A 43 1.93 11.16 16.34
C VAL A 43 2.86 10.33 15.44
N CYS A 44 3.32 10.89 14.32
CA CYS A 44 4.33 10.35 13.40
C CYS A 44 3.92 9.01 12.78
N CYS A 45 3.43 9.02 11.55
CA CYS A 45 3.07 7.82 10.79
C CYS A 45 3.41 8.00 9.30
N GLU A 46 3.37 6.90 8.54
CA GLU A 46 3.59 6.93 7.09
C GLU A 46 2.30 7.27 6.33
N GLN A 47 1.14 6.87 6.86
CA GLN A 47 -0.15 7.05 6.19
C GLN A 47 -1.30 7.33 7.15
N VAL A 48 -2.33 8.04 6.66
CA VAL A 48 -3.54 8.37 7.41
C VAL A 48 -4.78 8.06 6.57
N GLY A 49 -5.68 7.27 7.15
CA GLY A 49 -7.02 6.99 6.64
C GLY A 49 -8.11 7.50 7.58
N PHE A 50 -9.25 7.88 7.03
CA PHE A 50 -10.43 8.38 7.74
C PHE A 50 -11.57 7.38 7.61
N ILE A 51 -12.15 6.98 8.73
CA ILE A 51 -13.28 6.05 8.75
C ILE A 51 -14.57 6.86 8.62
N GLU A 52 -15.22 6.77 7.46
CA GLU A 52 -16.50 7.45 7.17
C GLU A 52 -17.73 6.57 7.46
N SER A 53 -17.50 5.37 7.98
CA SER A 53 -18.57 4.44 8.34
C SER A 53 -19.46 5.03 9.43
N THR A 54 -20.75 5.16 9.15
CA THR A 54 -21.74 5.62 10.13
C THR A 54 -22.21 4.48 11.03
N ASN A 55 -22.35 4.75 12.33
CA ASN A 55 -22.75 3.78 13.37
C ASN A 55 -24.05 3.00 13.11
N THR A 56 -24.90 3.46 12.19
CA THR A 56 -26.22 2.87 11.93
C THR A 56 -26.20 1.66 11.01
N ASP A 57 -25.13 1.39 10.25
CA ASP A 57 -25.11 0.28 9.28
C ASP A 57 -23.70 -0.20 8.89
N PHE A 58 -22.87 -0.59 9.87
CA PHE A 58 -21.54 -1.17 9.59
C PHE A 58 -21.60 -2.42 8.70
N ASN A 59 -22.70 -3.17 8.71
CA ASN A 59 -22.90 -4.32 7.83
C ASN A 59 -23.01 -3.96 6.34
N ARG A 60 -23.20 -2.68 5.98
CA ARG A 60 -23.36 -2.24 4.58
C ARG A 60 -22.52 -1.03 4.18
N ASN A 61 -21.97 -0.27 5.13
CA ASN A 61 -21.34 1.03 4.87
C ASN A 61 -19.90 1.14 5.42
N CYS A 62 -19.12 0.05 5.46
CA CYS A 62 -17.70 0.14 5.79
C CYS A 62 -16.94 0.95 4.71
N HIS A 63 -16.52 2.17 5.05
CA HIS A 63 -15.88 3.12 4.15
C HIS A 63 -14.60 3.70 4.76
N LEU A 64 -13.48 3.51 4.06
CA LEU A 64 -12.17 4.07 4.39
C LEU A 64 -11.75 5.07 3.32
N VAL A 65 -11.39 6.28 3.73
CA VAL A 65 -10.90 7.33 2.83
C VAL A 65 -9.48 7.71 3.22
N MET A 66 -8.52 7.47 2.33
CA MET A 66 -7.13 7.88 2.51
C MET A 66 -6.98 9.38 2.30
N SER A 67 -6.04 9.99 3.01
CA SER A 67 -5.82 11.45 2.96
C SER A 67 -5.47 12.00 1.56
N GLY A 68 -4.84 11.21 0.69
CA GLY A 68 -4.56 11.56 -0.71
C GLY A 68 -5.58 11.02 -1.72
N ASN A 69 -6.71 10.47 -1.23
CA ASN A 69 -7.77 9.85 -2.03
C ASN A 69 -7.29 8.69 -2.94
N GLU A 70 -6.22 8.04 -2.54
CA GLU A 70 -5.63 6.84 -3.14
C GLU A 70 -6.13 5.56 -2.47
N PHE A 71 -5.86 4.41 -3.09
CA PHE A 71 -6.03 3.12 -2.45
C PHE A 71 -4.76 2.74 -1.69
N CYS A 72 -4.91 2.27 -0.45
CA CYS A 72 -3.82 1.64 0.29
C CYS A 72 -4.22 0.28 0.87
N GLY A 73 -3.49 -0.77 0.50
CA GLY A 73 -3.64 -2.12 1.04
C GLY A 73 -3.29 -2.23 2.53
N ASN A 74 -2.22 -1.56 2.99
CA ASN A 74 -1.79 -1.60 4.39
C ASN A 74 -2.79 -0.91 5.34
N ALA A 75 -3.32 0.23 4.91
CA ALA A 75 -4.38 0.91 5.66
C ALA A 75 -5.70 0.13 5.62
N THR A 76 -6.00 -0.53 4.51
CA THR A 76 -7.14 -1.44 4.42
C THR A 76 -7.00 -2.63 5.36
N MET A 77 -5.83 -3.29 5.43
CA MET A 77 -5.54 -4.33 6.43
C MET A 77 -5.73 -3.81 7.85
N SER A 78 -5.23 -2.60 8.13
CA SER A 78 -5.39 -1.95 9.43
C SER A 78 -6.84 -1.66 9.78
N TYR A 79 -7.65 -1.31 8.78
CA TYR A 79 -9.07 -1.06 8.97
C TYR A 79 -9.86 -2.34 9.24
N ILE A 80 -9.56 -3.44 8.54
CA ILE A 80 -10.18 -4.74 8.82
C ILE A 80 -9.79 -5.23 10.22
N HIS A 81 -8.53 -5.04 10.62
CA HIS A 81 -8.07 -5.31 11.98
C HIS A 81 -8.89 -4.52 13.01
N TYR A 82 -9.07 -3.21 12.80
CA TYR A 82 -9.94 -2.38 13.64
C TYR A 82 -11.38 -2.92 13.72
N LEU A 83 -11.98 -3.29 12.58
CA LEU A 83 -13.34 -3.81 12.54
C LEU A 83 -13.47 -5.15 13.28
N GLN A 84 -12.43 -5.99 13.22
CA GLN A 84 -12.37 -7.24 13.97
C GLN A 84 -12.22 -6.99 15.48
N GLU A 85 -11.26 -6.15 15.90
CA GLU A 85 -11.04 -5.82 17.33
C GLU A 85 -12.26 -5.14 17.96
N SER A 86 -12.99 -4.35 17.18
CA SER A 86 -14.21 -3.66 17.61
C SER A 86 -15.45 -4.56 17.60
N ASN A 87 -15.32 -5.86 17.29
CA ASN A 87 -16.43 -6.81 17.15
C ASN A 87 -17.52 -6.36 16.16
N ILE A 88 -17.13 -5.61 15.13
CA ILE A 88 -18.04 -5.11 14.09
C ILE A 88 -18.25 -6.16 13.00
N LEU A 89 -17.21 -6.92 12.67
CA LEU A 89 -17.30 -8.00 11.68
C LEU A 89 -18.06 -9.21 12.23
N GLN A 90 -19.16 -9.58 11.56
CA GLN A 90 -19.92 -10.80 11.86
C GLN A 90 -19.38 -12.04 11.14
N LYS A 91 -18.59 -11.83 10.08
CA LYS A 91 -18.04 -12.87 9.23
C LYS A 91 -16.58 -12.55 8.96
N ASN A 92 -15.80 -13.60 8.68
CA ASN A 92 -14.39 -13.43 8.32
C ASN A 92 -14.21 -12.76 6.95
N GLN A 93 -15.19 -12.86 6.05
CA GLN A 93 -15.17 -12.19 4.75
C GLN A 93 -16.03 -10.94 4.77
N CYS A 94 -15.49 -9.84 4.23
CA CYS A 94 -16.20 -8.59 4.06
C CYS A 94 -15.77 -7.87 2.78
N ALA A 95 -16.58 -6.91 2.36
CA ALA A 95 -16.29 -6.06 1.22
C ALA A 95 -16.41 -4.61 1.68
N ILE A 96 -15.34 -3.83 1.53
CA ILE A 96 -15.28 -2.46 2.03
C ILE A 96 -15.11 -1.46 0.88
N LYS A 97 -15.65 -0.26 1.05
CA LYS A 97 -15.38 0.84 0.14
C LYS A 97 -14.07 1.51 0.56
N VAL A 98 -13.16 1.71 -0.38
CA VAL A 98 -11.88 2.38 -0.15
C VAL A 98 -11.68 3.45 -1.21
N SER A 99 -11.15 4.62 -0.83
CA SER A 99 -10.72 5.63 -1.79
C SER A 99 -9.77 5.05 -2.84
N GLY A 100 -9.76 5.62 -4.04
CA GLY A 100 -8.95 5.11 -5.15
C GLY A 100 -9.43 3.80 -5.78
N CYS A 101 -10.55 3.22 -5.32
CA CYS A 101 -11.20 2.08 -5.95
C CYS A 101 -12.63 2.42 -6.41
N THR A 102 -12.99 2.03 -7.64
CA THR A 102 -14.34 2.21 -8.18
C THR A 102 -15.34 1.20 -7.62
N GLY A 103 -14.87 0.02 -7.22
CA GLY A 103 -15.68 -1.04 -6.62
C GLY A 103 -15.30 -1.35 -5.16
N LEU A 104 -16.03 -2.29 -4.56
CA LEU A 104 -15.71 -2.77 -3.22
C LEU A 104 -14.45 -3.64 -3.23
N VAL A 105 -13.58 -3.38 -2.27
CA VAL A 105 -12.36 -4.15 -2.01
C VAL A 105 -12.75 -5.39 -1.20
N GLN A 106 -12.41 -6.58 -1.71
CA GLN A 106 -12.68 -7.84 -1.02
C GLN A 106 -11.62 -8.06 0.06
N CYS A 107 -12.08 -8.49 1.22
CA CYS A 107 -11.27 -8.58 2.42
C CYS A 107 -11.60 -9.84 3.20
N GLU A 108 -10.58 -10.45 3.81
CA GLU A 108 -10.73 -11.67 4.60
C GLU A 108 -9.88 -11.64 5.88
N VAL A 109 -10.49 -12.04 6.99
CA VAL A 109 -9.86 -12.20 8.29
C VAL A 109 -9.48 -13.66 8.45
N HIS A 110 -8.20 -13.89 8.66
CA HIS A 110 -7.61 -15.20 8.91
C HIS A 110 -7.23 -15.35 10.38
N SER A 111 -6.84 -16.56 10.77
CA SER A 111 -6.30 -16.82 12.12
C SER A 111 -5.00 -16.05 12.37
N ASN A 112 -4.60 -15.94 13.64
CA ASN A 112 -3.35 -15.30 14.05
C ASN A 112 -3.19 -13.84 13.54
N GLN A 113 -4.30 -13.08 13.56
CA GLN A 113 -4.36 -11.66 13.17
C GLN A 113 -3.82 -11.40 11.76
N HIS A 114 -4.06 -12.31 10.82
CA HIS A 114 -3.76 -12.07 9.41
C HIS A 114 -4.99 -11.50 8.71
N TYR A 115 -4.78 -10.44 7.93
CA TYR A 115 -5.83 -9.77 7.18
C TYR A 115 -5.44 -9.75 5.71
N GLU A 116 -6.33 -10.22 4.86
CA GLU A 116 -6.14 -10.32 3.41
C GLU A 116 -6.98 -9.28 2.69
N VAL A 117 -6.39 -8.67 1.66
CA VAL A 117 -6.98 -7.57 0.90
C VAL A 117 -6.74 -7.83 -0.59
N SER A 118 -7.81 -7.78 -1.38
CA SER A 118 -7.71 -7.79 -2.84
C SER A 118 -7.03 -6.51 -3.36
N MET A 119 -6.11 -6.65 -4.29
CA MET A 119 -5.32 -5.54 -4.82
C MET A 119 -5.83 -5.06 -6.19
N PRO A 120 -5.56 -3.80 -6.58
CA PRO A 120 -5.93 -3.27 -7.89
C PRO A 120 -5.42 -4.16 -9.03
N ARG A 121 -6.24 -4.36 -10.05
CA ARG A 121 -5.91 -5.19 -11.20
C ARG A 121 -4.84 -4.52 -12.06
N ALA A 122 -3.78 -5.27 -12.40
CA ALA A 122 -2.83 -4.83 -13.41
C ALA A 122 -3.48 -4.81 -14.80
N GLN A 123 -3.37 -3.67 -15.49
CA GLN A 123 -3.88 -3.46 -16.85
C GLN A 123 -2.93 -4.05 -17.89
N HIS A 124 -1.62 -3.87 -17.70
CA HIS A 124 -0.59 -4.37 -18.59
C HIS A 124 0.62 -4.87 -17.82
N VAL A 125 1.25 -5.94 -18.33
CA VAL A 125 2.48 -6.51 -17.77
C VAL A 125 3.43 -6.82 -18.92
N SER A 126 4.57 -6.14 -18.96
CA SER A 126 5.54 -6.25 -20.06
C SER A 126 6.99 -6.29 -19.58
N PRO A 127 7.86 -7.02 -20.28
CA PRO A 127 9.29 -6.88 -20.06
C PRO A 127 9.77 -5.55 -20.64
N VAL A 128 10.61 -4.85 -19.89
CA VAL A 128 11.25 -3.60 -20.31
C VAL A 128 12.73 -3.61 -19.95
N LYS A 129 13.47 -2.68 -20.53
CA LYS A 129 14.88 -2.42 -20.21
C LYS A 129 15.00 -1.01 -19.67
N LEU A 130 15.47 -0.87 -18.44
CA LEU A 130 15.72 0.42 -17.81
C LEU A 130 17.20 0.76 -17.94
N ASN A 131 17.53 2.00 -18.29
CA ASN A 131 18.92 2.45 -18.31
C ASN A 131 19.20 3.24 -17.03
N ILE A 132 19.79 2.58 -16.04
CA ILE A 132 20.08 3.14 -14.70
C ILE A 132 21.60 3.26 -14.59
N ASN A 133 22.09 4.50 -14.44
CA ASN A 133 23.53 4.81 -14.42
C ASN A 133 24.32 4.19 -15.60
N GLN A 134 23.83 4.40 -16.83
CA GLN A 134 24.43 3.87 -18.07
C GLN A 134 24.49 2.33 -18.16
N GLN A 135 23.90 1.62 -17.19
CA GLN A 135 23.76 0.17 -17.20
C GLN A 135 22.33 -0.21 -17.57
N GLN A 136 22.19 -1.24 -18.41
CA GLN A 136 20.89 -1.76 -18.80
C GLN A 136 20.40 -2.82 -17.81
N TRP A 137 19.26 -2.57 -17.18
CA TRP A 137 18.59 -3.46 -16.26
C TRP A 137 17.35 -4.07 -16.90
N HIS A 138 17.19 -5.38 -16.78
CA HIS A 138 15.94 -6.04 -17.14
C HIS A 138 14.91 -5.81 -16.04
N ALA A 139 13.70 -5.39 -16.41
CA ALA A 139 12.61 -5.19 -15.47
C ALA A 139 11.29 -5.69 -16.06
N ILE A 140 10.31 -5.90 -15.19
CA ILE A 140 8.91 -6.07 -15.59
C ILE A 140 8.16 -4.79 -15.23
N GLU A 141 7.62 -4.12 -16.23
CA GLU A 141 6.69 -3.01 -16.06
C GLU A 141 5.29 -3.58 -15.82
N ILE A 142 4.64 -3.07 -14.78
CA ILE A 142 3.28 -3.43 -14.37
C ILE A 142 2.47 -2.14 -14.27
N VAL A 143 1.60 -1.95 -15.26
CA VAL A 143 0.77 -0.74 -15.38
C VAL A 143 -0.56 -0.99 -14.69
N TYR A 144 -0.92 -0.07 -13.79
CA TYR A 144 -2.22 -0.01 -13.14
C TYR A 144 -3.01 1.20 -13.65
N GLU A 145 -4.19 1.43 -13.09
CA GLU A 145 -5.06 2.52 -13.53
C GLU A 145 -4.44 3.91 -13.30
N SER A 146 -3.84 4.14 -12.14
CA SER A 146 -3.32 5.45 -11.73
C SER A 146 -1.85 5.42 -11.31
N TYR A 147 -1.16 4.28 -11.43
CA TYR A 147 0.25 4.13 -11.06
C TYR A 147 0.93 3.06 -11.91
N VAL A 148 2.26 3.04 -11.89
CA VAL A 148 3.07 2.05 -12.59
C VAL A 148 4.19 1.57 -11.68
N HIS A 149 4.43 0.25 -11.66
CA HIS A 149 5.55 -0.34 -10.94
C HIS A 149 6.52 -1.00 -11.91
N PHE A 150 7.81 -0.88 -11.62
CA PHE A 150 8.88 -1.59 -12.29
C PHE A 150 9.51 -2.56 -11.30
N VAL A 151 9.31 -3.86 -11.52
CA VAL A 151 10.00 -4.90 -10.74
C VAL A 151 11.35 -5.14 -11.37
N VAL A 152 12.41 -4.78 -10.64
CA VAL A 152 13.81 -4.88 -11.07
C VAL A 152 14.48 -5.96 -10.23
N PRO A 153 14.73 -7.16 -10.79
CA PRO A 153 15.47 -8.19 -10.09
C PRO A 153 16.89 -7.73 -9.81
N VAL A 154 17.34 -7.93 -8.57
CA VAL A 154 18.69 -7.59 -8.10
C VAL A 154 19.28 -8.76 -7.33
N THR A 155 20.61 -8.79 -7.18
CA THR A 155 21.29 -9.72 -6.26
C THR A 155 21.53 -9.11 -4.89
N GLU A 156 21.57 -7.78 -4.81
CA GLU A 156 21.76 -7.03 -3.58
C GLU A 156 21.22 -5.60 -3.76
N VAL A 157 20.76 -5.00 -2.67
CA VAL A 157 20.39 -3.58 -2.64
C VAL A 157 21.43 -2.80 -1.84
N THR A 158 22.27 -2.05 -2.54
CA THR A 158 23.29 -1.18 -1.95
C THR A 158 22.78 0.26 -1.87
N THR A 159 23.41 1.09 -1.03
CA THR A 159 23.13 2.55 -0.99
C THR A 159 23.43 3.21 -2.33
N GLU A 160 24.49 2.78 -3.00
CA GLU A 160 24.86 3.28 -4.33
C GLU A 160 23.76 2.98 -5.37
N LEU A 161 23.24 1.75 -5.41
CA LEU A 161 22.14 1.41 -6.31
C LEU A 161 20.89 2.23 -5.99
N GLN A 162 20.57 2.45 -4.71
CA GLN A 162 19.44 3.29 -4.32
C GLN A 162 19.57 4.71 -4.88
N HIS A 163 20.74 5.35 -4.74
CA HIS A 163 20.98 6.68 -5.31
C HIS A 163 20.88 6.70 -6.84
N GLN A 164 21.40 5.67 -7.52
CA GLN A 164 21.30 5.57 -8.98
C GLN A 164 19.84 5.44 -9.43
N VAL A 165 19.02 4.68 -8.70
CA VAL A 165 17.59 4.53 -8.99
C VAL A 165 16.84 5.84 -8.73
N GLU A 166 17.13 6.55 -7.63
CA GLU A 166 16.56 7.88 -7.37
C GLU A 166 16.88 8.87 -8.49
N GLN A 167 18.13 8.92 -8.93
CA GLN A 167 18.57 9.77 -10.05
C GLN A 167 17.86 9.39 -11.35
N PHE A 168 17.79 8.09 -11.65
CA PHE A 168 17.06 7.59 -12.81
C PHE A 168 15.62 8.10 -12.81
N VAL A 169 14.88 7.91 -11.70
CA VAL A 169 13.48 8.32 -11.63
C VAL A 169 13.30 9.82 -11.79
N ARG A 170 14.20 10.65 -11.24
CA ARG A 170 14.15 12.12 -11.39
C ARG A 170 14.45 12.60 -12.81
N GLN A 171 15.26 11.87 -13.56
CA GLN A 171 15.66 12.26 -14.92
C GLN A 171 14.65 11.82 -15.99
N GLN A 172 13.77 10.86 -15.67
CA GLN A 172 12.75 10.41 -16.61
C GLN A 172 11.56 11.36 -16.69
N THR A 173 10.98 11.45 -17.89
CA THR A 173 9.67 12.07 -18.08
C THR A 173 8.60 11.00 -17.93
N TRP A 174 7.74 11.16 -16.92
CA TRP A 174 6.65 10.23 -16.63
C TRP A 174 5.34 10.71 -17.25
N SER A 175 4.46 9.76 -17.59
CA SER A 175 3.11 10.10 -18.04
C SER A 175 2.32 10.76 -16.92
N ASN A 176 1.62 11.86 -17.22
CA ASN A 176 0.71 12.55 -16.29
C ASN A 176 -0.45 11.67 -15.79
N LYS A 177 -0.65 10.49 -16.39
CA LYS A 177 -1.60 9.48 -15.90
C LYS A 177 -1.20 8.93 -14.52
N TYR A 178 0.11 8.84 -14.24
CA TYR A 178 0.61 8.15 -13.06
C TYR A 178 0.73 9.11 -11.87
N LYS A 179 -0.13 8.90 -10.86
CA LYS A 179 -0.06 9.56 -9.55
C LYS A 179 1.19 9.12 -8.78
N THR A 180 1.57 7.85 -8.91
CA THR A 180 2.79 7.31 -8.32
C THR A 180 3.54 6.40 -9.29
N ILE A 181 4.87 6.40 -9.18
CA ILE A 181 5.77 5.50 -9.90
C ILE A 181 6.54 4.72 -8.86
N GLY A 182 6.54 3.39 -8.96
CA GLY A 182 7.26 2.52 -8.06
C GLY A 182 8.43 1.81 -8.73
N ILE A 183 9.61 1.86 -8.13
CA ILE A 183 10.72 0.97 -8.48
C ILE A 183 10.88 -0.07 -7.38
N MET A 184 10.58 -1.32 -7.72
CA MET A 184 10.59 -2.45 -6.80
C MET A 184 11.90 -3.22 -7.00
N LEU A 185 12.95 -2.86 -6.24
CA LEU A 185 14.18 -3.62 -6.25
C LEU A 185 13.94 -4.93 -5.51
N PHE A 186 14.03 -6.06 -6.23
CA PHE A 186 13.65 -7.36 -5.69
C PHE A 186 14.80 -8.37 -5.76
N ASP A 187 15.31 -8.76 -4.59
CA ASP A 187 16.21 -9.89 -4.44
C ASP A 187 15.38 -11.18 -4.44
N GLU A 188 15.42 -11.90 -5.56
CA GLU A 188 14.64 -13.13 -5.73
C GLU A 188 15.09 -14.27 -4.82
N GLN A 189 16.39 -14.31 -4.44
CA GLN A 189 16.93 -15.37 -3.59
C GLN A 189 16.52 -15.16 -2.14
N ARG A 190 16.64 -13.92 -1.64
CA ARG A 190 16.25 -13.54 -0.28
C ARG A 190 14.76 -13.23 -0.15
N GLN A 191 14.02 -13.22 -1.26
CA GLN A 191 12.62 -12.79 -1.34
C GLN A 191 12.42 -11.40 -0.73
N PHE A 192 13.41 -10.52 -0.92
CA PHE A 192 13.47 -9.22 -0.27
C PHE A 192 13.18 -8.10 -1.26
N LEU A 193 12.17 -7.30 -0.95
CA LEU A 193 11.75 -6.12 -1.68
C LEU A 193 12.24 -4.87 -0.96
N LYS A 194 12.99 -4.03 -1.67
CA LYS A 194 13.25 -2.63 -1.29
C LYS A 194 12.45 -1.72 -2.23
N PRO A 195 11.31 -1.17 -1.80
CA PRO A 195 10.43 -0.37 -2.66
C PRO A 195 10.81 1.12 -2.61
N LEU A 196 10.98 1.73 -3.78
CA LEU A 196 11.01 3.19 -3.95
C LEU A 196 9.69 3.64 -4.56
N ILE A 197 9.05 4.63 -3.95
CA ILE A 197 7.88 5.32 -4.50
C ILE A 197 8.25 6.76 -4.85
N PHE A 198 7.89 7.17 -6.07
CA PHE A 198 7.98 8.53 -6.55
C PHE A 198 6.60 9.11 -6.78
N ILE A 199 6.38 10.33 -6.30
CA ILE A 199 5.13 11.08 -6.47
C ILE A 199 5.45 12.30 -7.33
N PRO A 200 5.13 12.28 -8.65
CA PRO A 200 5.52 13.35 -9.58
C PRO A 200 4.98 14.73 -9.19
N GLU A 201 3.75 14.79 -8.69
CA GLU A 201 3.05 16.04 -8.36
C GLU A 201 3.82 16.90 -7.35
N ILE A 202 4.47 16.25 -6.37
CA ILE A 202 5.23 16.91 -5.30
C ILE A 202 6.74 16.62 -5.36
N GLN A 203 7.21 15.97 -6.43
CA GLN A 203 8.62 15.62 -6.65
C GLN A 203 9.27 14.84 -5.48
N SER A 204 8.45 14.06 -4.76
CA SER A 204 8.85 13.33 -3.56
C SER A 204 9.31 11.92 -3.90
N LEU A 205 10.43 11.49 -3.30
CA LEU A 205 10.97 10.13 -3.36
C LEU A 205 10.99 9.53 -1.96
N ILE A 206 10.42 8.34 -1.82
CA ILE A 206 10.25 7.67 -0.54
C ILE A 206 10.69 6.21 -0.67
N TRP A 207 11.72 5.83 0.07
CA TRP A 207 12.01 4.42 0.31
C TRP A 207 11.11 3.93 1.43
N GLU A 208 10.03 3.24 1.08
CA GLU A 208 9.06 2.78 2.07
C GLU A 208 9.63 1.64 2.92
N ASN A 209 9.17 1.58 4.18
CA ASN A 209 9.48 0.44 5.03
C ASN A 209 8.72 -0.81 4.58
N SER A 210 7.49 -0.64 4.09
CA SER A 210 6.68 -1.72 3.56
C SER A 210 5.63 -1.17 2.58
N CYS A 211 5.51 -1.82 1.43
CA CYS A 211 4.71 -1.38 0.29
C CYS A 211 3.73 -2.50 -0.13
N GLY A 212 2.47 -2.41 0.28
CA GLY A 212 1.47 -3.43 -0.08
C GLY A 212 1.24 -3.57 -1.58
N SER A 213 1.20 -2.46 -2.32
CA SER A 213 1.10 -2.46 -3.79
C SER A 213 2.37 -3.04 -4.45
N GLY A 214 3.55 -2.79 -3.88
CA GLY A 214 4.81 -3.40 -4.29
C GLY A 214 4.81 -4.92 -4.10
N THR A 215 4.36 -5.42 -2.94
CA THR A 215 4.18 -6.85 -2.68
C THR A 215 3.23 -7.50 -3.69
N ALA A 216 2.11 -6.84 -4.02
CA ALA A 216 1.20 -7.31 -5.06
C ALA A 216 1.89 -7.43 -6.43
N SER A 217 2.69 -6.41 -6.80
CA SER A 217 3.51 -6.44 -8.02
C SER A 217 4.53 -7.58 -8.03
N ILE A 218 5.11 -7.95 -6.89
CA ILE A 218 5.99 -9.14 -6.78
C ILE A 218 5.22 -10.43 -7.10
N GLY A 219 3.99 -10.58 -6.60
CA GLY A 219 3.15 -11.73 -6.93
C GLY A 219 2.86 -11.82 -8.43
N ILE A 220 2.54 -10.69 -9.07
CA ILE A 220 2.35 -10.61 -10.53
C ILE A 220 3.64 -10.94 -11.28
N PHE A 221 4.78 -10.39 -10.85
CA PHE A 221 6.10 -10.66 -11.42
C PHE A 221 6.42 -12.16 -11.39
N LYS A 222 6.24 -12.82 -10.23
CA LYS A 222 6.47 -14.26 -10.10
C LYS A 222 5.57 -15.05 -11.04
N ASN A 223 4.26 -14.77 -11.03
CA ASN A 223 3.31 -15.44 -11.91
C ASN A 223 3.68 -15.25 -13.39
N TYR A 224 4.04 -14.03 -13.79
CA TYR A 224 4.47 -13.71 -15.14
C TYR A 224 5.72 -14.49 -15.57
N LYS A 225 6.70 -14.62 -14.66
CA LYS A 225 7.99 -15.30 -14.90
C LYS A 225 7.85 -16.83 -14.93
N SER A 226 7.14 -17.42 -13.96
CA SER A 226 7.00 -18.88 -13.83
C SER A 226 5.84 -19.47 -14.62
N LYS A 227 4.90 -18.63 -15.10
CA LYS A 227 3.60 -19.05 -15.67
C LYS A 227 2.76 -19.91 -14.71
N SER A 228 2.97 -19.75 -13.40
CA SER A 228 2.25 -20.48 -12.36
C SER A 228 1.68 -19.52 -11.32
N ALA A 229 0.59 -19.92 -10.65
CA ALA A 229 0.11 -19.18 -9.49
C ALA A 229 1.15 -19.20 -8.35
N CYS A 230 1.10 -18.18 -7.49
CA CYS A 230 1.73 -18.21 -6.18
C CYS A 230 0.66 -18.03 -5.11
N GLU A 231 0.83 -18.73 -3.99
CA GLU A 231 -0.06 -18.70 -2.84
C GLU A 231 0.80 -18.44 -1.61
N ASP A 232 0.39 -17.45 -0.81
CA ASP A 232 1.07 -17.01 0.41
C ASP A 232 2.59 -16.85 0.25
N PHE A 233 3.03 -16.33 -0.90
CA PHE A 233 4.44 -16.09 -1.14
C PHE A 233 4.93 -14.97 -0.22
N ILE A 234 5.93 -15.25 0.60
CA ILE A 234 6.49 -14.29 1.55
C ILE A 234 7.32 -13.25 0.79
N VAL A 235 7.02 -11.97 0.99
CA VAL A 235 7.85 -10.85 0.52
C VAL A 235 8.39 -10.11 1.73
N HIS A 236 9.68 -10.29 2.01
CA HIS A 236 10.39 -9.56 3.05
C HIS A 236 10.65 -8.12 2.60
N GLN A 237 10.58 -7.19 3.53
CA GLN A 237 10.72 -5.75 3.33
C GLN A 237 11.44 -5.14 4.54
N PRO A 238 11.94 -3.89 4.47
CA PRO A 238 12.62 -3.26 5.60
C PRO A 238 11.83 -3.27 6.92
N GLY A 239 10.50 -3.10 6.84
CA GLY A 239 9.61 -3.00 7.99
C GLY A 239 9.01 -4.32 8.48
N GLY A 240 9.18 -5.42 7.74
CA GLY A 240 8.55 -6.70 8.04
C GLY A 240 8.31 -7.54 6.79
N ASN A 241 7.25 -8.33 6.76
CA ASN A 241 6.88 -9.12 5.59
C ASN A 241 5.39 -9.03 5.29
N ILE A 242 5.05 -9.16 4.01
CA ILE A 242 3.68 -9.27 3.53
C ILE A 242 3.63 -10.51 2.63
N LEU A 243 2.58 -11.31 2.77
CA LEU A 243 2.30 -12.45 1.91
C LEU A 243 1.56 -11.98 0.65
N VAL A 244 1.84 -12.59 -0.49
CA VAL A 244 1.11 -12.33 -1.73
C VAL A 244 0.60 -13.63 -2.36
N THR A 245 -0.69 -13.61 -2.73
CA THR A 245 -1.32 -14.63 -3.54
C THR A 245 -1.66 -14.02 -4.90
N SER A 246 -1.21 -14.64 -5.99
CA SER A 246 -1.41 -14.11 -7.33
C SER A 246 -1.61 -15.23 -8.35
N ARG A 247 -2.70 -15.14 -9.11
CA ARG A 247 -3.02 -16.04 -10.21
C ARG A 247 -3.39 -15.25 -11.46
N LYS A 248 -3.08 -15.80 -12.63
CA LYS A 248 -3.52 -15.25 -13.91
C LYS A 248 -4.73 -16.04 -14.41
N CYS A 249 -5.88 -15.38 -14.48
CA CYS A 249 -7.11 -15.91 -15.03
C CYS A 249 -7.25 -15.49 -16.51
N PRO A 250 -7.74 -16.37 -17.41
CA PRO A 250 -7.82 -16.08 -18.85
C PRO A 250 -8.62 -14.81 -19.18
N GLU A 251 -9.79 -14.61 -18.56
CA GLU A 251 -10.70 -13.49 -18.86
C GLU A 251 -10.46 -12.27 -17.95
N SER A 252 -10.18 -12.53 -16.68
CA SER A 252 -10.08 -11.51 -15.64
C SER A 252 -8.64 -11.08 -15.33
N GLY A 253 -7.65 -11.52 -16.13
CA GLY A 253 -6.26 -11.11 -15.98
C GLY A 253 -5.63 -11.55 -14.66
N PHE A 254 -4.69 -10.76 -14.14
CA PHE A 254 -4.10 -11.04 -12.83
C PHE A 254 -5.10 -10.74 -11.71
N GLN A 255 -5.29 -11.73 -10.85
CA GLN A 255 -6.07 -11.66 -9.60
C GLN A 255 -5.05 -11.79 -8.46
N THR A 256 -4.91 -10.72 -7.68
CA THR A 256 -3.85 -10.61 -6.67
C THR A 256 -4.43 -10.10 -5.36
N SER A 257 -4.01 -10.71 -4.26
CA SER A 257 -4.29 -10.25 -2.90
C SER A 257 -2.99 -10.22 -2.10
N ILE A 258 -2.97 -9.37 -1.08
CA ILE A 258 -1.91 -9.36 -0.07
C ILE A 258 -2.49 -9.74 1.28
N LYS A 259 -1.68 -10.39 2.11
CA LYS A 259 -2.06 -10.81 3.46
C LYS A 259 -0.94 -10.48 4.44
N GLY A 260 -1.29 -9.88 5.57
CA GLY A 260 -0.30 -9.44 6.55
C GLY A 260 -0.85 -9.40 7.96
N GLN A 261 0.06 -9.39 8.93
CA GLN A 261 -0.29 -9.16 10.33
C GLN A 261 -0.39 -7.66 10.61
N VAL A 262 -1.35 -7.30 11.46
CA VAL A 262 -1.50 -5.94 11.95
C VAL A 262 -1.58 -5.99 13.47
N SER A 263 -0.90 -5.04 14.12
CA SER A 263 -1.03 -4.79 15.55
C SER A 263 -1.44 -3.36 15.82
N THR A 264 -2.34 -3.16 16.78
CA THR A 264 -2.63 -1.85 17.35
C THR A 264 -1.45 -1.38 18.22
N VAL A 265 -0.91 -0.22 17.91
CA VAL A 265 0.22 0.41 18.61
C VAL A 265 -0.26 1.41 19.66
N ALA A 266 -1.27 2.19 19.33
CA ALA A 266 -1.86 3.18 20.24
C ALA A 266 -3.29 3.53 19.83
N THR A 267 -4.12 3.91 20.78
CA THR A 267 -5.44 4.51 20.56
C THR A 267 -5.58 5.71 21.47
N GLY A 268 -6.08 6.84 20.96
CA GLY A 268 -6.20 8.04 21.77
C GLY A 268 -6.67 9.28 21.02
N LYS A 269 -6.28 10.44 21.57
CA LYS A 269 -6.64 11.77 21.07
C LYS A 269 -5.39 12.54 20.68
N ALA A 270 -5.38 13.03 19.45
CA ALA A 270 -4.41 13.98 18.94
C ALA A 270 -5.00 15.39 18.98
N PHE A 271 -4.17 16.38 19.28
CA PHE A 271 -4.55 17.79 19.25
C PHE A 271 -3.79 18.45 18.09
N ILE A 272 -4.54 19.03 17.15
CA ILE A 272 -4.00 19.71 15.98
C ILE A 272 -4.46 21.18 15.97
N GLU A 273 -3.75 22.00 15.19
CA GLU A 273 -4.06 23.42 14.99
C GLU A 273 -5.01 23.64 13.81
#